data_AF-A0A1B6JIY4-F1
#
_entry.id   AF-A0A1B6JIY4-F1
#
_cell.length_a   1.000
_cell.length_b   1.000
_cell.length_c   1.000
_cell.angle_alpha   90.00
_cell.angle_beta   90.00
_cell.angle_gamma   90.00
#
_symmetry.space_group_name_H-M   'P 1'
#
loop_
_entity.id
_entity.type
_entity.pdbx_description
1 polymer ?
#
loop_
_entity_poly.entity_id
_entity_poly.type
_entity_poly.pdbx_seq_one_letter_code
_entity_poly.pdbx_strand_id
1 'polypeptide(L)'
;MALCGVCGIVCSNASSIKCTACENSFHLHCVKTESEEKIKRNTKDWKCALCKGKSSTLGSVKSNVSTSDPLTKDFLINVMESFKKEVFSEIAVFKNEVTELSTSVQFVSNMLDASNILMEEIKKKLTEVQTENQALKANLTNSFSKFFAHIHYMVILKMILLLN
;
A
#
# COMPACT_ATOMS: atom_id res chain seq x y z
N MET A 1 -13.65 5.07 -28.88
CA MET A 1 -14.34 4.71 -30.13
C MET A 1 -14.89 6.00 -30.74
N ALA A 2 -14.48 6.36 -31.96
CA ALA A 2 -14.94 7.59 -32.60
C ALA A 2 -16.25 7.35 -33.36
N LEU A 3 -17.21 8.27 -33.28
CA LEU A 3 -18.47 8.21 -34.04
C LEU A 3 -18.30 8.90 -35.39
N CYS A 4 -19.01 8.41 -36.40
CA CYS A 4 -19.03 9.03 -37.72
C CYS A 4 -19.83 10.33 -37.69
N GLY A 5 -19.21 11.44 -38.12
CA GLY A 5 -19.88 12.75 -38.19
C GLY A 5 -20.99 12.88 -39.27
N VAL A 6 -21.33 11.80 -39.99
CA VAL A 6 -22.42 11.78 -40.98
C VAL A 6 -23.55 10.83 -40.56
N CYS A 7 -23.22 9.58 -40.20
CA CYS A 7 -24.24 8.57 -39.86
C CYS A 7 -24.37 8.29 -38.35
N GLY A 8 -23.49 8.85 -37.51
CA GLY A 8 -23.52 8.65 -36.06
C GLY A 8 -23.12 7.26 -35.57
N ILE A 9 -22.70 6.35 -36.47
CA ILE A 9 -22.28 4.99 -36.14
C ILE A 9 -20.77 4.97 -35.81
N VAL A 10 -20.34 4.05 -34.94
CA VAL A 10 -18.93 3.87 -34.57
C VAL A 10 -18.05 3.58 -35.80
N CYS A 11 -16.95 4.32 -35.90
CA CYS A 11 -15.90 4.13 -36.89
C CYS A 11 -14.93 3.03 -36.44
N SER A 12 -14.83 1.96 -37.23
CA SER A 12 -13.74 0.98 -37.12
C SER A 12 -12.46 1.58 -37.72
N ASN A 13 -11.33 1.45 -37.02
CA ASN A 13 -10.05 2.10 -37.38
C ASN A 13 -9.56 1.79 -38.81
N ALA A 14 -9.96 0.66 -39.40
CA ALA A 14 -9.53 0.23 -40.73
C ALA A 14 -10.27 0.92 -41.90
N SER A 15 -11.41 1.55 -41.65
CA SER A 15 -12.29 2.08 -42.72
C SER A 15 -12.83 3.48 -42.42
N SER A 16 -12.04 4.27 -41.68
CA SER A 16 -12.40 5.63 -41.30
C SER A 16 -11.28 6.64 -41.59
N ILE A 17 -11.67 7.86 -41.94
CA ILE A 17 -10.77 9.00 -42.11
C ILE A 17 -11.12 10.11 -41.11
N LYS A 18 -10.10 10.83 -40.63
CA LYS A 18 -10.26 11.99 -39.75
C LYS A 18 -10.12 13.28 -40.54
N CYS A 19 -11.01 14.24 -40.29
CA CYS A 19 -10.88 15.59 -40.82
C CYS A 19 -9.76 16.33 -40.09
N THR A 20 -8.81 16.91 -40.81
CA THR A 20 -7.71 17.69 -40.20
C THR A 20 -8.15 19.00 -39.54
N ALA A 21 -9.35 19.50 -39.87
CA ALA A 21 -9.83 20.78 -39.39
C ALA A 21 -10.79 20.69 -38.19
N CYS A 22 -11.49 19.56 -38.01
CA CYS A 22 -12.45 19.39 -36.91
C CYS A 22 -12.26 18.09 -36.13
N GLU A 23 -11.23 17.30 -36.47
CA GLU A 23 -10.83 16.04 -35.82
C GLU A 23 -11.91 14.92 -35.79
N ASN A 24 -13.10 15.19 -36.32
CA ASN A 24 -14.17 14.21 -36.44
C ASN A 24 -13.78 13.09 -37.41
N SER A 25 -14.22 11.87 -37.07
CA SER A 25 -13.99 10.67 -37.88
C SER A 25 -15.19 10.42 -38.80
N PHE A 26 -14.93 9.86 -39.97
CA PHE A 26 -15.94 9.57 -40.99
C PHE A 26 -15.66 8.23 -41.64
N HIS A 27 -16.68 7.40 -41.89
CA HIS A 27 -16.50 6.21 -42.73
C HIS A 27 -16.19 6.62 -44.16
N LEU A 28 -15.32 5.87 -44.84
CA LEU A 28 -14.97 6.12 -46.25
C LEU A 28 -16.21 6.14 -47.15
N HIS A 29 -17.18 5.26 -46.92
CA HIS A 29 -18.44 5.24 -47.67
C HIS A 29 -19.34 6.45 -47.37
N CYS A 30 -19.31 6.99 -46.14
CA CYS A 30 -20.14 8.15 -45.78
C CYS A 30 -19.67 9.45 -46.45
N VAL A 31 -18.42 9.50 -46.94
CA VAL A 31 -17.86 10.61 -47.70
C VAL A 31 -18.19 10.43 -49.19
N LYS A 32 -19.47 10.62 -49.56
CA LYS A 32 -19.98 10.39 -50.93
C LYS A 32 -19.40 11.28 -52.02
N THR A 33 -18.61 12.29 -51.68
CA THR A 33 -18.16 13.34 -52.62
C THR A 33 -16.80 13.06 -53.26
N GLU A 34 -16.04 12.06 -52.80
CA GLU A 34 -14.70 11.77 -53.31
C GLU A 34 -14.48 10.26 -53.42
N SER A 35 -13.87 9.79 -54.52
CA SER A 35 -13.53 8.37 -54.69
C SER A 35 -12.54 7.93 -53.60
N GLU A 36 -12.71 6.71 -53.08
CA GLU A 36 -11.88 6.17 -51.99
C GLU A 36 -10.37 6.25 -52.30
N GLU A 37 -9.99 6.18 -53.57
CA GLU A 37 -8.62 6.31 -54.05
C GLU A 37 -8.02 7.72 -53.89
N LYS A 38 -8.83 8.77 -53.93
CA LYS A 38 -8.38 10.15 -53.66
C LYS A 38 -8.18 10.37 -52.17
N ILE A 39 -9.07 9.79 -51.37
CA ILE A 39 -9.00 9.86 -49.91
C ILE A 39 -7.75 9.14 -49.39
N LYS A 40 -7.46 7.92 -49.90
CA LYS A 40 -6.26 7.15 -49.53
C LYS A 40 -4.94 7.85 -49.88
N ARG A 41 -4.92 8.64 -50.96
CA ARG A 41 -3.72 9.41 -51.36
C ARG A 41 -3.48 10.66 -50.52
N ASN A 42 -4.54 11.25 -49.96
CA ASN A 42 -4.46 12.52 -49.26
C ASN A 42 -4.97 12.44 -47.82
N THR A 43 -4.70 11.33 -47.12
CA THR A 43 -5.15 11.08 -45.75
C THR A 43 -4.64 12.12 -44.75
N LYS A 44 -3.49 12.75 -45.03
CA LYS A 44 -2.84 13.72 -44.14
C LYS A 44 -3.45 15.12 -44.19
N ASP A 45 -4.07 15.52 -45.30
CA ASP A 45 -4.63 16.87 -45.48
C ASP A 45 -6.13 16.88 -45.78
N TRP A 46 -6.80 15.75 -45.59
CA TRP A 46 -8.22 15.63 -45.92
C TRP A 46 -9.12 16.45 -44.98
N LYS A 47 -10.06 17.19 -45.59
CA LYS A 47 -11.08 18.00 -44.88
C LYS A 47 -12.49 17.52 -45.28
N CYS A 48 -13.38 17.39 -44.30
CA CYS A 48 -14.78 17.03 -44.55
C CYS A 48 -15.51 18.14 -45.32
N ALA A 49 -16.65 17.82 -45.95
CA ALA A 49 -17.40 18.77 -46.77
C ALA A 49 -17.73 20.10 -46.05
N LEU A 50 -18.06 20.03 -44.75
CA LEU A 50 -18.36 21.18 -43.90
C LEU A 50 -17.13 22.08 -43.67
N CYS A 51 -15.94 21.48 -43.58
CA CYS A 51 -14.68 22.20 -43.42
C CYS A 51 -14.10 22.67 -44.76
N LYS A 52 -14.41 21.97 -45.85
CA LYS A 52 -13.95 22.29 -47.21
C LYS A 52 -14.67 23.51 -47.79
N GLY A 53 -15.97 23.65 -47.51
CA GLY A 53 -16.79 24.78 -47.97
C GLY A 53 -16.47 26.13 -47.31
N LYS A 54 -15.68 26.17 -46.23
CA LYS A 54 -15.28 27.41 -45.56
C LYS A 54 -14.05 28.10 -46.20
N SER A 55 -13.52 27.56 -47.29
CA SER A 55 -12.24 28.01 -47.87
C SER A 55 -12.35 28.98 -49.05
N SER A 56 -13.54 29.44 -49.44
CA SER A 56 -13.64 30.37 -50.57
C SER A 56 -14.88 31.26 -50.50
N THR A 57 -14.80 32.30 -49.68
CA THR A 57 -15.37 33.66 -49.84
C THR A 57 -15.55 34.27 -48.45
N LEU A 58 -15.12 35.53 -48.30
CA LEU A 58 -15.09 36.44 -47.12
C LEU A 58 -13.62 36.82 -46.90
N GLY A 59 -13.15 37.92 -47.49
CA GLY A 59 -13.69 39.25 -47.21
C GLY A 59 -13.15 39.67 -45.84
N SER A 60 -12.23 40.62 -45.86
CA SER A 60 -11.58 41.25 -44.71
C SER A 60 -12.52 41.41 -43.51
N VAL A 61 -12.49 40.44 -42.59
CA VAL A 61 -12.97 40.61 -41.23
C VAL A 61 -11.75 40.44 -40.34
N LYS A 62 -11.34 41.54 -39.71
CA LYS A 62 -10.39 41.56 -38.60
C LYS A 62 -10.95 40.68 -37.48
N SER A 63 -10.66 39.40 -37.52
CA SER A 63 -10.74 38.55 -36.34
C SER A 63 -9.32 38.45 -35.79
N ASN A 64 -9.06 39.22 -34.73
CA ASN A 64 -7.99 38.92 -33.79
C ASN A 64 -8.30 37.54 -33.17
N VAL A 65 -8.07 36.47 -33.91
CA VAL A 65 -7.87 35.15 -33.33
C VAL A 65 -6.42 35.15 -32.91
N SER A 66 -6.18 35.64 -31.69
CA SER A 66 -4.97 35.31 -30.96
C SER A 66 -4.94 33.78 -30.84
N THR A 67 -4.17 33.15 -31.72
CA THR A 67 -3.72 31.77 -31.57
C THR A 67 -2.80 31.68 -30.36
N SER A 68 -3.42 31.65 -29.19
CA SER A 68 -2.95 31.14 -27.91
C SER A 68 -3.96 31.68 -26.90
N ASP A 69 -5.01 30.92 -26.56
CA ASP A 69 -5.63 31.16 -25.26
C ASP A 69 -4.48 31.00 -24.25
N PRO A 70 -4.03 32.08 -23.58
CA PRO A 70 -3.04 31.92 -22.54
C PRO A 70 -3.69 30.96 -21.55
N LEU A 71 -3.03 29.85 -21.21
CA LEU A 71 -3.34 29.05 -20.03
C LEU A 71 -3.70 30.04 -18.93
N THR A 72 -5.01 30.20 -18.67
CA THR A 72 -5.47 31.34 -17.90
C THR A 72 -4.89 31.15 -16.52
N LYS A 73 -4.34 32.22 -15.95
CA LYS A 73 -3.80 32.22 -14.59
C LYS A 73 -4.77 31.52 -13.61
N ASP A 74 -6.07 31.66 -13.85
CA ASP A 74 -7.15 31.02 -13.09
C ASP A 74 -7.18 29.49 -13.22
N PHE A 75 -6.90 28.92 -14.40
CA PHE A 75 -6.76 27.47 -14.56
C PHE A 75 -5.59 26.93 -13.74
N LEU A 76 -4.42 27.58 -13.81
CA LEU A 76 -3.25 27.16 -13.04
C LEU A 76 -3.47 27.31 -11.54
N ILE A 77 -4.11 28.40 -11.10
CA ILE A 77 -4.49 28.58 -9.69
C ILE A 77 -5.42 27.46 -9.24
N ASN A 78 -6.46 27.14 -10.01
CA ASN A 78 -7.43 26.12 -9.63
C ASN A 78 -6.80 24.70 -9.57
N VAL A 79 -5.89 24.39 -10.50
CA VAL A 79 -5.12 23.14 -10.47
C VAL A 79 -4.22 23.08 -9.25
N MET A 80 -3.49 24.17 -8.95
CA MET A 80 -2.62 24.25 -7.78
C MET A 80 -3.40 24.18 -6.47
N GLU A 81 -4.57 24.82 -6.37
CA GLU A 81 -5.43 24.75 -5.20
C GLU A 81 -6.01 23.35 -4.99
N SER A 82 -6.41 22.69 -6.07
CA SER A 82 -6.91 21.31 -6.03
C SER A 82 -5.81 20.35 -5.57
N PHE A 83 -4.63 20.43 -6.18
CA PHE A 83 -3.47 19.63 -5.79
C PHE A 83 -3.05 19.88 -4.35
N LYS A 84 -2.99 21.17 -3.94
CA LYS A 84 -2.72 21.56 -2.55
C LYS A 84 -3.70 20.87 -1.62
N LYS A 85 -5.00 20.95 -1.89
CA LYS A 85 -6.03 20.37 -1.03
C LYS A 85 -5.88 18.86 -0.90
N GLU A 86 -5.63 18.17 -2.01
CA GLU A 86 -5.46 16.71 -2.04
C GLU A 86 -4.23 16.29 -1.22
N VAL A 87 -3.06 16.86 -1.50
CA VAL A 87 -1.82 16.54 -0.78
C VAL A 87 -1.92 16.86 0.70
N PHE A 88 -2.45 18.03 1.07
CA PHE A 88 -2.58 18.38 2.49
C PHE A 88 -3.62 17.52 3.21
N SER A 89 -4.66 17.05 2.52
CA SER A 89 -5.62 16.12 3.10
C SER A 89 -4.99 14.75 3.38
N GLU A 90 -4.20 14.21 2.45
CA GLU A 90 -3.49 12.96 2.66
C GLU A 90 -2.41 13.08 3.75
N ILE A 91 -1.65 14.19 3.78
CA ILE A 91 -0.67 14.45 4.84
C ILE A 91 -1.35 14.53 6.20
N ALA A 92 -2.55 15.12 6.30
CA ALA A 92 -3.29 15.20 7.54
C ALA A 92 -3.75 13.81 8.01
N VAL A 93 -4.24 12.96 7.10
CA VAL A 93 -4.60 11.57 7.41
C VAL A 93 -3.37 10.79 7.87
N PHE A 94 -2.27 10.86 7.11
CA PHE A 94 -1.03 10.19 7.45
C PHE A 94 -0.48 10.62 8.82
N LYS A 95 -0.55 11.92 9.14
CA LYS A 95 -0.16 12.44 10.47
C LYS A 95 -0.99 11.80 11.59
N ASN A 96 -2.28 11.62 11.39
CA ASN A 96 -3.15 10.99 12.38
C ASN A 96 -2.77 9.52 12.56
N GLU A 97 -2.60 8.77 11.47
CA GLU A 97 -2.17 7.37 11.51
C GLU A 97 -0.80 7.20 12.21
N VAL A 98 0.16 8.09 11.94
CA VAL A 98 1.47 8.09 12.62
C VAL A 98 1.33 8.35 14.12
N THR A 99 0.41 9.24 14.52
CA THR A 99 0.16 9.55 15.93
C THR A 99 -0.49 8.36 16.66
N GLU A 100 -1.44 7.69 16.01
CA GLU A 100 -2.06 6.46 16.52
C GLU A 100 -1.06 5.31 16.63
N LEU A 101 -0.19 5.16 15.62
CA LEU A 101 0.90 4.19 15.65
C LEU A 101 1.88 4.47 16.78
N SER A 102 2.29 5.73 16.97
CA SER A 102 3.17 6.13 18.06
C SER A 102 2.57 5.80 19.43
N THR A 103 1.27 6.01 19.59
CA THR A 103 0.54 5.64 20.82
C THR A 103 0.55 4.13 21.05
N SER A 104 0.33 3.35 19.99
CA SER A 104 0.36 1.89 20.03
C SER A 104 1.75 1.35 20.38
N VAL A 105 2.81 1.93 19.80
CA VAL A 105 4.21 1.58 20.11
C VAL A 105 4.53 1.89 21.57
N GLN A 106 4.09 3.04 22.08
CA GLN A 106 4.29 3.39 23.48
C GLN A 106 3.61 2.39 24.43
N PHE A 107 2.39 1.96 24.10
CA PHE A 107 1.69 0.92 24.86
C PHE A 107 2.46 -0.40 24.89
N VAL A 108 2.94 -0.86 23.73
CA VAL A 108 3.73 -2.10 23.63
C VAL A 108 5.05 -1.98 24.39
N SER A 109 5.73 -0.84 24.32
CA SER A 109 6.95 -0.57 25.09
C SER A 109 6.71 -0.71 26.59
N ASN A 110 5.66 -0.06 27.10
CA ASN A 110 5.30 -0.13 28.51
C ASN A 110 4.97 -1.57 28.94
N MET A 111 4.28 -2.33 28.09
CA MET A 111 3.94 -3.73 28.35
C MET A 111 5.17 -4.63 28.35
N LEU A 112 6.13 -4.38 27.45
CA LEU A 112 7.41 -5.08 27.41
C LEU A 112 8.24 -4.82 28.68
N ASP A 113 8.27 -3.58 29.15
CA ASP A 113 8.95 -3.21 30.40
C ASP A 113 8.35 -3.93 31.61
N ALA A 114 7.02 -3.97 31.71
CA ALA A 114 6.33 -4.73 32.75
C ALA A 114 6.62 -6.23 32.66
N SER A 115 6.64 -6.79 31.45
CA SER A 115 6.97 -8.20 31.22
C SER A 115 8.40 -8.53 31.64
N ASN A 116 9.36 -7.62 31.40
CA ASN A 116 10.74 -7.81 31.83
C ASN A 116 10.85 -7.86 33.35
N ILE A 117 10.15 -6.97 34.06
CA ILE A 117 10.10 -6.96 35.53
C ILE A 117 9.54 -8.28 36.06
N LEU A 118 8.41 -8.73 35.53
CA LEU A 118 7.79 -10.00 35.93
C LEU A 118 8.70 -11.19 35.63
N MET A 119 9.41 -11.17 34.51
CA MET A 119 10.35 -12.23 34.14
C MET A 119 11.51 -12.32 35.13
N GLU A 120 12.05 -11.19 35.60
CA GLU A 120 13.08 -11.19 36.65
C GLU A 120 12.54 -11.71 38.00
N GLU A 121 11.31 -11.36 38.37
CA GLU A 121 10.68 -11.91 39.58
C GLU A 121 10.48 -13.43 39.48
N ILE A 122 10.05 -13.93 38.31
CA ILE A 122 9.90 -15.36 38.04
C ILE A 122 11.25 -16.07 38.12
N LYS A 123 12.30 -15.52 37.51
CA LYS A 123 13.66 -16.09 37.60
C LYS A 123 14.11 -16.19 39.04
N LYS A 124 13.91 -15.15 39.84
CA LYS A 124 14.25 -15.15 41.26
C LYS A 124 13.52 -16.27 42.01
N LYS A 125 12.18 -16.32 41.91
CA LYS A 125 11.38 -17.38 42.55
C LYS A 125 11.77 -18.78 42.09
N LEU A 126 12.12 -18.95 40.81
CA LEU A 126 12.60 -20.22 40.27
C LEU A 126 13.91 -20.66 40.95
N THR A 127 14.87 -19.73 41.11
CA THR A 127 16.15 -20.03 41.77
C THR A 127 15.98 -20.33 43.26
N GLU A 128 15.06 -19.65 43.95
CA GLU A 128 14.73 -19.91 45.36
C GLU A 128 14.17 -21.33 45.53
N VAL A 129 13.13 -21.67 44.76
CA VAL A 129 12.52 -23.02 44.79
C VAL A 129 13.53 -24.10 44.42
N GLN A 130 14.40 -23.86 43.43
CA GLN A 130 15.43 -24.82 43.04
C GLN A 130 16.44 -25.05 44.17
N THR A 131 16.84 -23.99 44.87
CA THR A 131 17.77 -24.06 46.01
C THR A 131 17.14 -24.81 47.18
N GLU A 132 15.89 -24.50 47.52
CA GLU A 132 15.14 -25.22 48.56
C GLU A 132 14.99 -26.71 48.24
N ASN A 133 14.67 -27.03 46.98
CA ASN A 133 14.53 -28.42 46.54
C ASN A 133 15.86 -29.20 46.68
N GLN A 134 16.99 -28.57 46.32
CA GLN A 134 18.31 -29.16 46.50
C GLN A 134 18.67 -29.34 47.98
N ALA A 135 18.40 -28.35 48.82
CA ALA A 135 18.63 -28.43 50.26
C ALA A 135 17.80 -29.55 50.91
N LEU A 136 16.52 -29.67 50.54
CA LEU A 136 15.64 -30.75 51.01
C LEU A 136 16.15 -32.12 50.59
N LYS A 137 16.61 -32.28 49.34
CA LYS A 137 17.23 -33.54 48.86
C LYS A 137 18.49 -33.89 49.63
N ALA A 138 19.36 -32.91 49.91
CA ALA A 138 20.57 -33.13 50.70
C ALA A 138 20.24 -33.52 52.14
N ASN A 139 19.27 -32.85 52.77
CA ASN A 139 18.80 -33.15 54.12
C ASN A 139 18.21 -34.56 54.21
N LEU A 140 17.39 -34.96 53.23
CA LEU A 140 16.84 -36.31 53.15
C LEU A 140 17.95 -37.36 53.05
N THR A 141 18.93 -37.13 52.18
CA THR A 141 20.08 -38.03 51.97
C THR A 141 20.91 -38.18 53.25
N ASN A 142 21.17 -37.07 53.94
CA ASN A 142 21.90 -37.06 55.21
C ASN A 142 21.12 -37.80 56.31
N SER A 143 19.80 -37.59 56.41
CA SER A 143 18.95 -38.27 57.37
C SER A 143 18.95 -39.79 57.16
N PHE A 144 18.81 -40.25 55.91
CA PHE A 144 18.91 -41.67 55.59
C PHE A 144 20.29 -42.24 55.93
N SER A 145 21.38 -41.55 55.60
CA SER A 145 22.74 -41.98 55.94
C SER A 145 22.91 -42.18 57.45
N LYS A 146 22.44 -41.22 58.27
CA LYS A 146 22.46 -41.33 59.74
C LYS A 146 21.64 -42.51 60.24
N PHE A 147 20.45 -42.73 59.68
CA PHE A 147 19.59 -43.84 60.05
C PHE A 147 20.24 -45.20 59.73
N PHE A 148 20.82 -45.37 58.54
CA PHE A 148 21.52 -46.59 58.16
C PHE A 148 22.76 -46.84 59.03
N ALA A 149 23.54 -45.80 59.34
CA ALA A 149 24.68 -45.91 60.25
C ALA A 149 24.24 -46.37 61.65
N HIS A 150 23.11 -45.87 62.16
CA HIS A 150 22.56 -46.28 63.44
C HIS A 150 22.10 -47.74 63.44
N ILE A 151 21.38 -48.18 62.40
CA ILE A 151 20.99 -49.60 62.25
C ILE A 151 22.22 -50.49 62.22
N HIS A 152 23.23 -50.13 61.43
CA HIS A 152 24.43 -50.94 61.30
C HIS A 152 25.17 -51.07 62.63
N TYR A 153 25.28 -49.98 63.39
CA TYR A 153 25.84 -50.00 64.75
C TYR A 153 25.05 -50.92 65.70
N MET A 154 23.72 -50.85 65.68
CA MET A 154 22.86 -51.71 66.50
C MET A 154 23.02 -53.21 66.16
N VAL A 155 23.16 -53.55 64.87
CA VAL A 155 23.40 -54.94 64.43
C VAL A 155 24.75 -55.45 64.92
N ILE A 156 25.82 -54.65 64.75
CA ILE A 156 27.16 -55.00 65.23
C ILE A 156 27.17 -55.21 66.74
N LEU A 157 26.58 -54.30 67.50
CA LEU A 157 26.51 -54.39 68.95
C LEU A 157 25.80 -55.67 69.41
N LYS A 158 24.70 -56.03 68.73
CA LYS A 158 23.96 -57.27 69.01
C LYS A 158 24.77 -58.53 68.68
N MET A 159 25.57 -58.52 67.61
CA MET A 159 26.47 -59.64 67.29
C MET A 159 27.57 -59.82 68.33
N ILE A 160 28.19 -58.72 68.80
CA ILE A 160 29.24 -58.77 69.84
C ILE A 160 28.67 -59.35 71.14
N LEU A 161 27.47 -58.95 71.54
CA LEU A 161 26.81 -59.45 72.76
C LEU A 161 26.44 -60.95 72.69
N LEU A 162 26.30 -61.53 71.50
CA LEU A 162 26.02 -62.97 71.33
C LEU A 162 27.28 -63.84 71.33
N LEU A 163 28.46 -63.23 71.21
CA LEU A 163 29.75 -63.93 71.17
C LEU A 163 30.49 -63.98 72.53
N ASN A 164 30.04 -63.19 73.50
CA ASN A 164 30.54 -63.17 74.89
C ASN A 164 29.54 -63.87 75.82
#